data_AF-A0A1G6IDD7-F1
#
_entry.id   AF-A0A1G6IDD7-F1
#
_cell.length_a   1.000
_cell.length_b   1.000
_cell.length_c   1.000
_cell.angle_alpha   90.00
_cell.angle_beta   90.00
_cell.angle_gamma   90.00
#
_symmetry.space_group_name_H-M   'P 1'
#
loop_
_entity.id
_entity.type
_entity.pdbx_description
1 polymer ?
#
loop_
_entity_poly.entity_id
_entity_poly.type
_entity_poly.pdbx_seq_one_letter_code
_entity_poly.pdbx_strand_id
1 'polypeptide(L)'
;MITLDDRAKAVRLSYPLTMRLAKLIERGAFTATAQEIIHRAEQQNISVDDAYLQMNAELDQQEANYKATTQQALEAYDTHISNHADELAQLHKQLSEARSIATTVSNQIQNAKNARDGIYWELRRADLSNEQIKAVIDMKAPFDFDKAEQEVYQAKRIVMPQLQARIDDIYSEAKAVQLNVIVGI
;
A
#
# COMPACT_ATOMS: atom_id res chain seq x y z
N MET A 1 -6.04 -30.28 -16.26
CA MET A 1 -4.69 -30.87 -16.35
C MET A 1 -4.48 -31.31 -17.79
N ILE A 2 -3.39 -30.90 -18.46
CA ILE A 2 -3.15 -31.26 -19.88
C ILE A 2 -2.63 -32.69 -19.93
N THR A 3 -3.33 -33.56 -20.67
CA THR A 3 -3.00 -35.00 -20.78
C THR A 3 -1.91 -35.26 -21.83
N LEU A 4 -1.37 -36.48 -21.86
CA LEU A 4 -0.43 -36.91 -22.91
C LEU A 4 -1.06 -36.84 -24.31
N ASP A 5 -2.35 -37.22 -24.42
CA ASP A 5 -3.12 -37.13 -25.65
C ASP A 5 -3.30 -35.68 -26.13
N ASP A 6 -3.52 -34.75 -25.20
CA ASP A 6 -3.59 -33.32 -25.52
C ASP A 6 -2.26 -32.78 -26.05
N ARG A 7 -1.13 -33.21 -25.48
CA ARG A 7 0.22 -32.85 -25.96
C ARG A 7 0.47 -33.41 -27.36
N ALA A 8 0.13 -34.69 -27.59
CA ALA A 8 0.24 -35.32 -28.91
C ALA A 8 -0.67 -34.66 -29.95
N LYS A 9 -1.85 -34.18 -29.52
CA LYS A 9 -2.76 -33.39 -30.37
C LYS A 9 -2.18 -32.01 -30.69
N ALA A 10 -1.58 -31.32 -29.72
CA ALA A 10 -0.92 -30.03 -29.93
C ALA A 10 0.22 -30.11 -30.96
N VAL A 11 1.06 -31.15 -30.88
CA VAL A 11 2.13 -31.41 -31.87
C VAL A 11 1.55 -31.64 -33.27
N ARG A 12 0.47 -32.44 -33.40
CA ARG A 12 -0.19 -32.68 -34.70
C ARG A 12 -0.79 -31.40 -35.28
N LEU A 13 -1.36 -30.54 -34.44
CA LEU A 13 -1.95 -29.27 -34.85
C LEU A 13 -0.91 -28.19 -35.17
N SER A 14 0.30 -28.26 -34.61
CA SER A 14 1.37 -27.29 -34.91
C SER A 14 1.92 -27.45 -36.32
N TYR A 15 1.90 -28.66 -36.89
CA TYR A 15 2.42 -28.93 -38.24
C TYR A 15 1.75 -28.10 -39.36
N PRO A 16 0.40 -28.15 -39.54
CA PRO A 16 -0.25 -27.35 -40.57
C PRO A 16 -0.11 -25.84 -40.31
N LEU A 17 -0.02 -25.40 -39.05
CA LEU A 17 0.23 -24.00 -38.71
C LEU A 17 1.63 -23.56 -39.13
N THR A 18 2.65 -24.37 -38.85
CA THR A 18 4.04 -24.12 -39.25
C THR A 18 4.16 -24.05 -40.77
N MET A 19 3.47 -24.94 -41.49
CA MET A 19 3.46 -24.92 -42.95
C MET A 19 2.78 -23.69 -43.53
N ARG A 20 1.68 -23.24 -42.90
CA ARG A 20 1.04 -21.98 -43.28
C ARG A 20 1.95 -20.79 -43.02
N LEU A 21 2.70 -20.79 -41.92
CA LEU A 21 3.65 -19.74 -41.57
C LEU A 21 4.79 -19.66 -42.61
N ALA A 22 5.37 -20.80 -43.00
CA ALA A 22 6.41 -20.85 -44.03
C ALA A 22 5.93 -20.25 -45.36
N LYS A 23 4.72 -20.61 -45.81
CA LYS A 23 4.12 -20.03 -47.02
C LYS A 23 3.87 -18.53 -46.93
N LEU A 24 3.60 -18.01 -45.73
CA LEU A 24 3.42 -16.58 -45.50
C LEU A 24 4.78 -15.86 -45.58
N ILE A 25 5.83 -16.44 -44.99
CA ILE A 25 7.21 -15.94 -45.07
C ILE A 25 7.68 -15.86 -46.53
N GLU A 26 7.44 -16.91 -47.33
CA GLU A 26 7.73 -16.92 -48.78
C GLU A 26 7.03 -15.80 -49.55
N ARG A 27 5.92 -15.27 -49.01
CA ARG A 27 5.15 -14.15 -49.56
C ARG A 27 5.55 -12.79 -48.97
N GLY A 28 6.61 -12.73 -48.18
CA GLY A 28 7.09 -11.50 -47.53
C GLY A 28 6.32 -11.11 -46.26
N ALA A 29 5.49 -11.99 -45.71
CA ALA A 29 4.83 -11.74 -44.44
C ALA A 29 5.73 -12.19 -43.28
N PHE A 30 6.44 -11.22 -42.71
CA PHE A 30 7.33 -11.38 -41.56
C PHE A 30 6.69 -10.87 -40.27
N THR A 31 7.15 -11.35 -39.13
CA THR A 31 6.78 -10.77 -37.82
C THR A 31 7.47 -9.41 -37.66
N ALA A 32 6.94 -8.54 -36.79
CA ALA A 32 7.53 -7.24 -36.52
C ALA A 32 9.00 -7.34 -36.07
N THR A 33 9.32 -8.31 -35.21
CA THR A 33 10.71 -8.56 -34.77
C THR A 33 11.62 -9.01 -35.92
N ALA A 34 11.14 -9.90 -36.80
CA ALA A 34 11.92 -10.32 -37.96
C ALA A 34 12.12 -9.18 -38.96
N GLN A 35 11.11 -8.32 -39.15
CA GLN A 35 11.23 -7.11 -39.96
C GLN A 35 12.28 -6.15 -39.39
N GLU A 36 12.29 -5.95 -38.07
CA GLU A 36 13.28 -5.09 -37.41
C GLU A 36 14.72 -5.62 -37.59
N ILE A 37 14.93 -6.94 -37.45
CA ILE A 37 16.25 -7.56 -37.69
C ILE A 37 16.67 -7.35 -39.15
N ILE A 38 15.77 -7.63 -40.10
CA ILE A 38 16.05 -7.43 -41.53
C ILE A 38 16.35 -5.95 -41.81
N HIS A 39 15.54 -5.05 -41.27
CA HIS A 39 15.70 -3.60 -41.46
C HIS A 39 17.05 -3.11 -40.92
N ARG A 40 17.46 -3.54 -39.73
CA ARG A 40 18.78 -3.21 -39.16
C ARG A 40 19.91 -3.80 -39.99
N ALA A 41 19.78 -5.04 -40.46
CA ALA A 41 20.75 -5.66 -41.36
C ALA A 41 20.94 -4.86 -42.65
N GLU A 42 19.83 -4.42 -43.26
CA GLU A 42 19.83 -3.57 -44.46
C GLU A 42 20.43 -2.19 -44.19
N GLN A 43 20.01 -1.50 -43.12
CA GLN A 43 20.48 -0.16 -42.77
C GLN A 43 21.98 -0.13 -42.47
N GLN A 44 22.50 -1.16 -41.80
CA GLN A 44 23.90 -1.23 -41.39
C GLN A 44 24.79 -2.00 -42.38
N ASN A 45 24.20 -2.58 -43.43
CA ASN A 45 24.87 -3.42 -44.41
C ASN A 45 25.66 -4.60 -43.76
N ILE A 46 24.98 -5.33 -42.88
CA ILE A 46 25.50 -6.51 -42.15
C ILE A 46 24.64 -7.74 -42.42
N SER A 47 25.07 -8.92 -41.95
CA SER A 47 24.25 -10.12 -42.06
C SER A 47 23.05 -10.08 -41.11
N VAL A 48 22.00 -10.85 -41.43
CA VAL A 48 20.83 -11.03 -40.54
C VAL A 48 21.24 -11.61 -39.18
N ASP A 49 22.23 -12.50 -39.18
CA ASP A 49 22.77 -13.10 -37.95
C ASP A 49 23.48 -12.04 -37.08
N ASP A 50 24.27 -11.16 -37.69
CA ASP A 50 24.95 -10.07 -36.97
C ASP A 50 23.93 -9.06 -36.40
N ALA A 51 22.90 -8.70 -37.18
CA ALA A 51 21.83 -7.82 -36.72
C ALA A 51 21.05 -8.43 -35.55
N TYR A 52 20.79 -9.74 -35.59
CA TYR A 52 20.21 -10.47 -34.46
C TYR A 52 21.10 -10.42 -33.22
N LEU A 53 22.39 -10.70 -33.35
CA LEU A 53 23.34 -10.69 -32.23
C LEU A 53 23.44 -9.31 -31.59
N GLN A 54 23.50 -8.24 -32.39
CA GLN A 54 23.48 -6.87 -31.88
C GLN A 54 22.19 -6.57 -31.11
N MET A 55 21.04 -6.89 -31.68
CA MET A 55 19.74 -6.64 -31.06
C MET A 55 19.57 -7.45 -29.76
N ASN A 56 20.10 -8.68 -29.71
CA ASN A 56 20.10 -9.48 -28.48
C ASN A 56 21.01 -8.85 -27.41
N ALA A 57 22.21 -8.39 -27.77
CA ALA A 57 23.10 -7.71 -26.84
C ALA A 57 22.52 -6.39 -26.31
N GLU A 58 21.78 -5.65 -27.14
CA GLU A 58 21.03 -4.46 -26.71
C GLU A 58 19.96 -4.81 -25.68
N LEU A 59 19.21 -5.90 -25.90
CA LEU A 59 18.21 -6.37 -24.95
C LEU A 59 18.86 -6.84 -23.63
N ASP A 60 19.96 -7.58 -23.70
CA ASP A 60 20.72 -8.00 -22.52
C ASP A 60 21.19 -6.78 -21.71
N GLN A 61 21.68 -5.73 -22.39
CA GLN A 61 22.08 -4.49 -21.75
C GLN A 61 20.88 -3.74 -21.14
N GLN A 62 19.74 -3.70 -21.83
CA GLN A 62 18.51 -3.10 -21.30
C GLN A 62 18.00 -3.84 -20.05
N GLU A 63 18.04 -5.18 -20.05
CA GLU A 63 17.71 -5.98 -18.88
C GLU A 63 18.65 -5.72 -17.71
N ALA A 64 19.96 -5.64 -17.97
CA ALA A 64 20.96 -5.35 -16.95
C ALA A 64 20.74 -3.94 -16.35
N ASN A 65 20.50 -2.95 -17.20
CA ASN A 65 20.19 -1.58 -16.78
C ASN A 65 18.90 -1.54 -15.96
N TYR A 66 17.83 -2.21 -16.41
CA TYR A 66 16.56 -2.28 -15.68
C TYR A 66 16.74 -2.88 -14.29
N LYS A 67 17.50 -3.98 -14.16
CA LYS A 67 17.82 -4.60 -12.86
C LYS A 67 18.60 -3.64 -11.96
N ALA A 68 19.60 -2.95 -12.49
CA ALA A 68 20.40 -1.99 -11.74
C ALA A 68 19.57 -0.80 -11.26
N THR A 69 18.78 -0.17 -12.14
CA THR A 69 17.89 0.95 -11.79
C THR A 69 16.83 0.54 -10.77
N THR A 70 16.26 -0.67 -10.89
CA THR A 70 15.28 -1.18 -9.91
C THR A 70 15.91 -1.34 -8.53
N GLN A 71 17.13 -1.87 -8.46
CA GLN A 71 17.88 -2.01 -7.21
C GLN A 71 18.19 -0.65 -6.59
N GLN A 72 18.68 0.31 -7.37
CA GLN A 72 18.95 1.68 -6.91
C GLN A 72 17.68 2.37 -6.41
N ALA A 73 16.54 2.15 -7.07
CA ALA A 73 15.26 2.72 -6.66
C ALA A 73 14.80 2.16 -5.32
N LEU A 74 15.00 0.87 -5.06
CA LEU A 74 14.74 0.25 -3.75
C LEU A 74 15.66 0.83 -2.68
N GLU A 75 16.96 0.96 -2.96
CA GLU A 75 17.92 1.56 -2.02
C GLU A 75 17.58 3.02 -1.70
N ALA A 76 17.12 3.79 -2.69
CA ALA A 76 16.69 5.17 -2.48
C ALA A 76 15.43 5.26 -1.60
N TYR A 77 14.47 4.35 -1.77
CA TYR A 77 13.31 4.21 -0.89
C TYR A 77 13.75 3.90 0.54
N ASP A 78 14.57 2.86 0.72
CA ASP A 78 15.02 2.41 2.04
C ASP A 78 15.86 3.49 2.74
N THR A 79 16.68 4.23 1.99
CA THR A 79 17.45 5.36 2.50
C THR A 79 16.51 6.48 2.98
N HIS A 80 15.46 6.81 2.22
CA HIS A 80 14.48 7.80 2.64
C HIS A 80 13.77 7.40 3.94
N ILE A 81 13.36 6.13 4.06
CA ILE A 81 12.74 5.60 5.28
C ILE A 81 13.73 5.61 6.45
N SER A 82 14.99 5.23 6.22
CA SER A 82 16.05 5.24 7.23
C SER A 82 16.29 6.65 7.77
N ASN A 83 16.33 7.66 6.88
CA ASN A 83 16.48 9.07 7.26
C ASN A 83 15.33 9.58 8.15
N HIS A 84 14.15 8.96 8.06
CA HIS A 84 12.97 9.30 8.87
C HIS A 84 12.69 8.27 9.97
N ALA A 85 13.61 7.35 10.27
CA ALA A 85 13.36 6.25 11.21
C ALA A 85 13.02 6.76 12.63
N ASP A 86 13.76 7.76 13.10
CA ASP A 86 13.51 8.36 14.43
C ASP A 86 12.17 9.12 14.47
N GLU A 87 11.82 9.84 13.41
CA GLU A 87 10.54 10.53 13.30
C GLU A 87 9.38 9.52 13.30
N LEU A 88 9.46 8.48 12.46
CA LEU A 88 8.47 7.41 12.40
C LEU A 88 8.30 6.71 13.76
N ALA A 89 9.41 6.42 14.46
CA ALA A 89 9.37 5.83 15.79
C ALA A 89 8.65 6.75 16.79
N GLN A 90 8.92 8.05 16.76
CA GLN A 90 8.24 9.03 17.61
C GLN A 90 6.75 9.16 17.28
N LEU A 91 6.38 9.26 16.00
CA LEU A 91 5.00 9.34 15.54
C LEU A 91 4.20 8.10 15.95
N HIS A 92 4.75 6.90 15.76
CA HIS A 92 4.12 5.66 16.19
C HIS A 92 3.94 5.59 17.71
N LYS A 93 4.95 6.03 18.47
CA LYS A 93 4.85 6.12 19.93
C LYS A 93 3.74 7.07 20.36
N GLN A 94 3.71 8.30 19.83
CA GLN A 94 2.68 9.29 20.13
C GLN A 94 1.28 8.79 19.76
N LEU A 95 1.15 8.09 18.63
CA LEU A 95 -0.12 7.53 18.19
C LEU A 95 -0.60 6.39 19.11
N SER A 96 0.33 5.57 19.62
CA SER A 96 0.04 4.56 20.65
C SER A 96 -0.41 5.21 21.97
N GLU A 97 0.29 6.25 22.41
CA GLU A 97 -0.06 7.02 23.61
C GLU A 97 -1.45 7.67 23.48
N ALA A 98 -1.74 8.32 22.36
CA ALA A 98 -3.04 8.91 22.08
C ALA A 98 -4.18 7.87 22.09
N ARG A 99 -3.94 6.67 21.53
CA ARG A 99 -4.89 5.55 21.59
C ARG A 99 -5.13 5.07 23.02
N SER A 100 -4.06 4.98 23.81
CA SER A 100 -4.12 4.58 25.23
C SER A 100 -4.93 5.57 26.05
N ILE A 101 -4.66 6.88 25.89
CA ILE A 101 -5.40 7.97 26.56
C ILE A 101 -6.88 7.91 26.17
N ALA A 102 -7.18 7.86 24.87
CA ALA A 102 -8.55 7.84 24.40
C ALA A 102 -9.33 6.62 24.92
N THR A 103 -8.70 5.45 24.99
CA THR A 103 -9.30 4.24 25.55
C THR A 103 -9.53 4.37 27.05
N THR A 104 -8.54 4.86 27.79
CA THR A 104 -8.60 5.02 29.25
C THR A 104 -9.71 6.00 29.63
N VAL A 105 -9.76 7.17 29.00
CA VAL A 105 -10.78 8.19 29.27
C VAL A 105 -12.17 7.70 28.83
N SER A 106 -12.29 6.98 27.70
CA SER A 106 -13.56 6.37 27.30
C SER A 106 -14.08 5.37 28.35
N ASN A 107 -13.18 4.57 28.94
CA ASN A 107 -13.54 3.63 29.99
C ASN A 107 -13.94 4.36 31.29
N GLN A 108 -13.26 5.45 31.64
CA GLN A 108 -13.62 6.30 32.78
C GLN A 108 -15.02 6.90 32.60
N ILE A 109 -15.33 7.44 31.41
CA ILE A 109 -16.66 7.95 31.06
C ILE A 109 -17.71 6.84 31.23
N GLN A 110 -17.47 5.65 30.68
CA GLN A 110 -18.43 4.55 30.76
C GLN A 110 -18.67 4.09 32.20
N ASN A 111 -17.60 3.95 32.99
CA ASN A 111 -17.69 3.57 34.39
C ASN A 111 -18.44 4.62 35.21
N ALA A 112 -18.19 5.91 34.96
CA ALA A 112 -18.89 7.00 35.61
C ALA A 112 -20.39 7.02 35.24
N LYS A 113 -20.74 6.77 33.97
CA LYS A 113 -22.14 6.61 33.52
C LYS A 113 -22.83 5.43 34.22
N ASN A 114 -22.19 4.26 34.25
CA ASN A 114 -22.73 3.08 34.92
C ASN A 114 -22.93 3.30 36.42
N ALA A 115 -21.98 3.95 37.11
CA ALA A 115 -22.10 4.26 38.53
C ALA A 115 -23.24 5.25 38.80
N ARG A 116 -23.39 6.28 37.95
CA ARG A 116 -24.50 7.23 38.02
C ARG A 116 -25.86 6.53 37.84
N ASP A 117 -25.96 5.61 36.87
CA ASP A 117 -27.18 4.85 36.64
C ASP A 117 -27.50 3.91 37.82
N GLY A 118 -26.49 3.27 38.41
CA GLY A 118 -26.64 2.47 39.62
C GLY A 118 -27.22 3.27 40.78
N ILE A 119 -26.63 4.45 41.07
CA ILE A 119 -27.13 5.37 42.11
C ILE A 119 -28.56 5.82 41.81
N TYR A 120 -28.86 6.15 40.54
CA TYR A 120 -30.20 6.54 40.13
C TYR A 120 -31.24 5.46 40.47
N TRP A 121 -30.97 4.20 40.12
CA TRP A 121 -31.90 3.10 40.38
C TRP A 121 -32.03 2.75 41.87
N GLU A 122 -30.96 2.86 42.65
CA GLU A 122 -31.01 2.69 44.10
C GLU A 122 -31.91 3.74 44.75
N LEU A 123 -31.73 5.01 44.42
CA LEU A 123 -32.54 6.10 44.97
C LEU A 123 -33.99 6.03 44.49
N ARG A 124 -34.22 5.58 43.25
CA ARG A 124 -35.57 5.36 42.73
C ARG A 124 -36.30 4.23 43.45
N ARG A 125 -35.61 3.16 43.84
CA ARG A 125 -36.17 2.06 44.66
C ARG A 125 -36.47 2.49 46.09
N ALA A 126 -35.83 3.55 46.58
CA ALA A 126 -36.11 4.14 47.87
C ALA A 126 -37.25 5.19 47.83
N ASP A 127 -38.04 5.23 46.74
CA ASP A 127 -39.17 6.13 46.53
C ASP A 127 -38.83 7.64 46.54
N LEU A 128 -37.58 8.02 46.24
CA LEU A 128 -37.22 9.43 46.07
C LEU A 128 -37.84 10.01 44.79
N SER A 129 -38.22 11.29 44.86
CA SER A 129 -38.66 12.04 43.69
C SER A 129 -37.49 12.28 42.71
N ASN A 130 -37.78 12.48 41.43
CA ASN A 130 -36.74 12.76 40.43
C ASN A 130 -35.90 14.00 40.77
N GLU A 131 -36.50 15.00 41.42
CA GLU A 131 -35.79 16.21 41.87
C GLU A 131 -34.80 15.90 43.01
N GLN A 132 -35.21 15.06 43.97
CA GLN A 132 -34.33 14.63 45.07
C GLN A 132 -33.20 13.74 44.56
N ILE A 133 -33.49 12.82 43.63
CA ILE A 133 -32.49 11.96 42.99
C ILE A 133 -31.46 12.81 42.25
N LYS A 134 -31.91 13.79 41.47
CA LYS A 134 -31.03 14.70 40.74
C LYS A 134 -30.10 15.46 41.69
N ALA A 135 -30.63 16.03 42.77
CA ALA A 135 -29.81 16.74 43.77
C ALA A 135 -28.73 15.83 44.39
N VAL A 136 -29.06 14.58 44.70
CA VAL A 136 -28.10 13.62 45.28
C VAL A 136 -27.03 13.20 44.27
N ILE A 137 -27.41 12.96 43.00
CA ILE A 137 -26.46 12.62 41.94
C ILE A 137 -25.50 13.78 41.69
N ASP A 138 -26.02 15.00 41.57
CA ASP A 138 -25.23 16.21 41.32
C ASP A 138 -24.26 16.50 42.48
N MET A 139 -24.61 16.15 43.73
CA MET A 139 -23.72 16.26 44.88
C MET A 139 -22.67 15.13 44.97
N LYS A 140 -22.97 13.92 44.49
CA LYS A 140 -22.09 12.74 44.63
C LYS A 140 -21.19 12.47 43.42
N ALA A 141 -21.49 13.01 42.24
CA ALA A 141 -20.80 12.68 41.00
C ALA A 141 -20.19 13.91 40.30
N PRO A 142 -19.08 14.50 40.82
CA PRO A 142 -18.40 15.63 40.18
C PRO A 142 -17.58 15.25 38.93
N PHE A 143 -17.94 14.16 38.24
CA PHE A 143 -17.22 13.74 37.03
C PHE A 143 -17.55 14.69 35.88
N ASP A 144 -16.53 15.37 35.36
CA ASP A 144 -16.67 16.31 34.25
C ASP A 144 -16.72 15.54 32.92
N PHE A 145 -17.93 15.13 32.54
CA PHE A 145 -18.20 14.39 31.31
C PHE A 145 -17.82 15.19 30.07
N ASP A 146 -18.10 16.50 30.06
CA ASP A 146 -17.87 17.34 28.89
C ASP A 146 -16.37 17.45 28.59
N LYS A 147 -15.56 17.69 29.62
CA LYS A 147 -14.10 17.70 29.47
C LYS A 147 -13.55 16.34 29.03
N ALA A 148 -14.00 15.26 29.64
CA ALA A 148 -13.53 13.92 29.28
C ALA A 148 -13.92 13.53 27.85
N GLU A 149 -15.15 13.83 27.42
CA GLU A 149 -15.61 13.59 26.05
C GLU A 149 -14.86 14.46 25.04
N GLN A 150 -14.54 15.70 25.41
CA GLN A 150 -13.70 16.58 24.59
C GLN A 150 -12.27 16.02 24.45
N GLU A 151 -11.65 15.51 25.52
CA GLU A 151 -10.32 14.89 25.46
C GLU A 151 -10.29 13.66 24.53
N VAL A 152 -11.31 12.80 24.61
CA VAL A 152 -11.44 11.65 23.71
C VAL A 152 -11.64 12.10 22.26
N TYR A 153 -12.46 13.14 22.04
CA TYR A 153 -12.68 13.71 20.72
C TYR A 153 -11.37 14.26 20.12
N GLN A 154 -10.64 15.08 20.89
CA GLN A 154 -9.36 15.66 20.47
C GLN A 154 -8.35 14.57 20.10
N ALA A 155 -8.21 13.54 20.94
CA ALA A 155 -7.30 12.43 20.66
C ALA A 155 -7.69 11.69 19.37
N LYS A 156 -8.96 11.29 19.22
CA LYS A 156 -9.40 10.43 18.10
C LYS A 156 -9.59 11.15 16.77
N ARG A 157 -10.02 12.42 16.79
CA ARG A 157 -10.45 13.15 15.59
C ARG A 157 -9.42 14.17 15.10
N ILE A 158 -8.49 14.57 15.95
CA ILE A 158 -7.51 15.61 15.61
C ILE A 158 -6.10 15.03 15.69
N VAL A 159 -5.67 14.59 16.87
CA VAL A 159 -4.29 14.16 17.09
C VAL A 159 -3.96 12.89 16.31
N MET A 160 -4.72 11.80 16.49
CA MET A 160 -4.43 10.54 15.82
C MET A 160 -4.45 10.65 14.29
N PRO A 161 -5.43 11.31 13.64
CA PRO A 161 -5.42 11.50 12.19
C PRO A 161 -4.24 12.34 11.69
N GLN A 162 -3.83 13.39 12.40
CA GLN A 162 -2.67 14.21 12.02
C GLN A 162 -1.36 13.40 12.07
N LEU A 163 -1.17 12.61 13.13
CA LEU A 163 -0.01 11.74 13.26
C LEU A 163 0.02 10.67 12.15
N GLN A 164 -1.14 10.06 11.85
CA GLN A 164 -1.24 9.07 10.77
C GLN A 164 -0.97 9.70 9.40
N ALA A 165 -1.50 10.89 9.13
CA ALA A 165 -1.26 11.60 7.88
C ALA A 165 0.24 11.86 7.68
N ARG A 166 0.97 12.28 8.72
CA ARG A 166 2.41 12.49 8.61
C ARG A 166 3.18 11.19 8.33
N ILE A 167 2.79 10.07 8.97
CA ILE A 167 3.37 8.76 8.67
C ILE A 167 3.14 8.41 7.19
N ASP A 168 1.91 8.57 6.71
CA ASP A 168 1.53 8.27 5.33
C ASP A 168 2.28 9.16 4.33
N ASP A 169 2.49 10.44 4.65
CA ASP A 169 3.25 11.39 3.84
C ASP A 169 4.71 10.93 3.68
N ILE A 170 5.39 10.51 4.76
CA ILE A 170 6.78 10.01 4.70
C ILE A 170 6.88 8.80 3.76
N TYR A 171 5.92 7.87 3.82
CA TYR A 171 5.91 6.71 2.93
C TYR A 171 5.59 7.08 1.47
N SER A 172 4.72 8.07 1.27
CA SER A 172 4.39 8.61 -0.05
C SER A 172 5.59 9.32 -0.68
N GLU A 173 6.30 10.14 0.10
CA GLU A 173 7.54 10.81 -0.30
C GLU A 173 8.63 9.79 -0.66
N ALA A 174 8.82 8.75 0.17
CA ALA A 174 9.75 7.67 -0.14
C ALA A 174 9.40 6.98 -1.46
N LYS A 175 8.10 6.76 -1.73
CA LYS A 175 7.63 6.18 -2.99
C LYS A 175 7.87 7.11 -4.17
N ALA A 176 7.72 8.42 -4.00
CA ALA A 176 8.04 9.40 -5.03
C ALA A 176 9.55 9.39 -5.36
N VAL A 177 10.41 9.33 -4.34
CA VAL A 177 11.87 9.20 -4.54
C VAL A 177 12.22 7.92 -5.31
N GLN A 178 11.59 6.79 -4.97
CA GLN A 178 11.76 5.54 -5.73
C GLN A 178 11.38 5.72 -7.21
N LEU A 179 10.22 6.34 -7.48
CA LEU A 179 9.73 6.54 -8.83
C LEU A 179 10.63 7.49 -9.64
N ASN A 180 11.18 8.52 -9.01
CA ASN A 180 12.14 9.42 -9.65
C ASN A 180 13.38 8.68 -10.15
N VAL A 181 13.90 7.72 -9.37
CA VAL A 181 15.02 6.87 -9.81
C VAL A 181 14.63 5.98 -11.00
N ILE A 182 13.43 5.42 -11.00
CA ILE A 182 12.95 4.53 -12.09
C ILE A 182 12.73 5.32 -13.39
N VAL A 183 12.11 6.51 -13.29
CA VAL A 183 11.73 7.31 -14.45
C VAL A 183 12.86 8.24 -14.91
N GLY A 184 13.87 8.45 -14.07
CA GLY A 184 15.02 9.32 -14.35
C GLY A 184 14.69 10.82 -14.31
N ILE A 185 13.81 11.24 -13.40
CA ILE A 185 13.43 12.64 -13.14
C ILE A 185 14.11 13.13 -11.88
#